data_AF-A0A935WG68-F1
#
_entry.id   AF-A0A935WG68-F1
#
_cell.length_a   1.000
_cell.length_b   1.000
_cell.length_c   1.000
_cell.angle_alpha   90.00
_cell.angle_beta   90.00
_cell.angle_gamma   90.00
#
_symmetry.space_group_name_H-M   'P 1'
#
loop_
_entity.id
_entity.type
_entity.pdbx_description
1 polymer ?
#
loop_
_entity_poly.entity_id
_entity_poly.type
_entity_poly.pdbx_seq_one_letter_code
_entity_poly.pdbx_strand_id
1 'polypeptide(L)'
;MMPAPTTPAPGRAWNLPNILTVVRIGLTPVIALLPFIDGYWPKLICFGVFLFAAITDVVDGYLARSRNLVTDLGKLLDPIADKLLLFATIIPIYVISRTRHDLYNIPVWGSIPLWVCVLLIGRELAMTGFRLWAKQRGLVIAAAGPGKLKAVLQNIYIGATFLWFTFRDARKPMGWEHSRYADYWNEFHGSVVAITLALATALTVYSFLVYIYRYRALFRGQ
;
A
#
# COMPACT_ATOMS: atom_id res chain seq x y z
N MET A 1 -20.68 45.59 10.80
CA MET A 1 -20.43 44.90 9.52
C MET A 1 -19.20 44.01 9.74
N MET A 2 -19.36 42.70 9.92
CA MET A 2 -18.20 41.81 10.08
C MET A 2 -17.55 41.59 8.70
N PRO A 3 -16.21 41.65 8.60
CA PRO A 3 -15.54 41.35 7.34
C PRO A 3 -15.84 39.91 6.92
N ALA A 4 -16.09 39.71 5.62
CA ALA A 4 -16.31 38.38 5.06
C ALA A 4 -15.08 37.48 5.31
N PRO A 5 -15.27 36.17 5.55
CA PRO A 5 -14.15 35.24 5.68
C PRO A 5 -13.30 35.31 4.42
N THR A 6 -12.03 35.69 4.55
CA THR A 6 -11.08 35.64 3.44
C THR A 6 -10.81 34.17 3.14
N THR A 7 -11.33 33.68 2.01
CA THR A 7 -10.90 32.39 1.48
C THR A 7 -9.38 32.44 1.28
N PRO A 8 -8.61 31.53 1.90
CA PRO A 8 -7.16 31.50 1.70
C PRO A 8 -6.87 31.39 0.21
N ALA A 9 -5.91 32.17 -0.28
CA ALA A 9 -5.49 32.12 -1.67
C ALA A 9 -5.13 30.66 -2.04
N PRO A 10 -5.58 30.14 -3.19
CA PRO A 10 -5.25 28.77 -3.58
C PRO A 10 -3.74 28.60 -3.61
N GLY A 11 -3.21 27.71 -2.77
CA GLY A 11 -1.78 27.42 -2.71
C GLY A 11 -1.25 27.02 -4.08
N ARG A 12 -0.05 27.47 -4.44
CA ARG A 12 0.59 27.17 -5.74
C ARG A 12 0.53 25.66 -6.01
N ALA A 13 -0.04 25.28 -7.15
CA ALA A 13 -0.25 23.88 -7.53
C ALA A 13 1.06 23.07 -7.52
N TRP A 14 2.18 23.69 -7.88
CA TRP A 14 3.51 23.08 -7.78
C TRP A 14 4.18 23.47 -6.47
N ASN A 15 4.12 22.56 -5.51
CA ASN A 15 4.79 22.66 -4.21
C ASN A 15 5.49 21.33 -3.91
N LEU A 16 6.33 21.32 -2.87
CA LEU A 16 7.14 20.15 -2.51
C LEU A 16 6.28 18.88 -2.30
N PRO A 17 5.17 18.90 -1.54
CA PRO A 17 4.28 17.74 -1.44
C PRO A 17 3.82 17.17 -2.78
N ASN A 18 3.32 18.01 -3.69
CA ASN A 18 2.79 17.54 -4.97
C ASN A 18 3.88 16.98 -5.89
N ILE A 19 5.09 17.54 -5.83
CA ILE A 19 6.25 17.00 -6.57
C ILE A 19 6.59 15.60 -6.06
N LEU A 20 6.57 15.39 -4.74
CA LEU A 20 6.81 14.07 -4.15
C LEU A 20 5.74 13.06 -4.57
N THR A 21 4.46 13.46 -4.60
CA THR A 21 3.37 12.61 -5.12
C THR A 21 3.59 12.24 -6.60
N VAL A 22 3.97 13.19 -7.46
CA VAL A 22 4.25 12.91 -8.88
C VAL A 22 5.45 11.99 -9.05
N VAL A 23 6.51 12.20 -8.27
CA VAL A 23 7.68 11.29 -8.26
C VAL A 23 7.24 9.88 -7.89
N ARG A 24 6.38 9.71 -6.87
CA ARG A 24 5.85 8.39 -6.49
C ARG A 24 5.08 7.71 -7.63
N ILE A 25 4.26 8.47 -8.35
CA ILE A 25 3.56 7.97 -9.54
C ILE A 25 4.58 7.49 -10.58
N GLY A 26 5.65 8.27 -10.82
CA GLY A 26 6.73 7.89 -11.73
C GLY A 26 7.55 6.67 -11.29
N LEU A 27 7.69 6.43 -9.98
CA LEU A 27 8.37 5.25 -9.42
C LEU A 27 7.51 3.98 -9.46
N THR A 28 6.19 4.12 -9.60
CA THR A 28 5.25 2.99 -9.58
C THR A 28 5.58 1.93 -10.65
N PRO A 29 5.82 2.26 -11.94
CA PRO A 29 6.20 1.27 -12.94
C PRO A 29 7.51 0.54 -12.61
N VAL A 30 8.46 1.25 -11.99
CA VAL A 30 9.74 0.66 -11.56
C VAL A 30 9.50 -0.41 -10.49
N ILE A 31 8.69 -0.11 -9.48
CA ILE A 31 8.29 -1.07 -8.43
C ILE A 31 7.50 -2.24 -9.04
N ALA A 32 6.68 -1.99 -10.06
CA ALA A 32 5.89 -3.02 -10.72
C ALA A 32 6.76 -4.02 -11.50
N LEU A 33 7.86 -3.56 -12.12
CA LEU A 33 8.64 -4.35 -13.08
C LEU A 33 9.91 -4.96 -12.49
N LEU A 34 10.61 -4.27 -11.59
CA LEU A 34 11.87 -4.75 -11.01
C LEU A 34 11.79 -6.15 -10.37
N PRO A 35 10.71 -6.51 -9.64
CA PRO A 35 10.60 -7.84 -9.04
C PRO A 35 10.65 -9.00 -10.04
N PHE A 36 10.32 -8.78 -11.31
CA PHE A 36 10.33 -9.82 -12.35
C PHE A 36 11.73 -10.11 -12.90
N ILE A 37 12.71 -9.24 -12.66
CA ILE A 37 14.09 -9.41 -13.13
C ILE A 37 14.83 -10.35 -12.19
N ASP A 38 15.55 -11.33 -12.75
CA ASP A 38 16.30 -12.33 -11.99
C ASP A 38 17.45 -11.76 -11.15
N GLY A 39 17.74 -12.44 -10.05
CA GLY A 39 18.79 -12.05 -9.10
C GLY A 39 18.29 -11.14 -7.96
N TYR A 40 19.12 -11.03 -6.91
CA TYR A 40 18.75 -10.33 -5.69
C TYR A 40 18.83 -8.80 -5.81
N TRP A 41 19.74 -8.26 -6.64
CA TRP A 41 19.91 -6.82 -6.82
C TRP A 41 18.64 -6.10 -7.28
N PRO A 42 17.91 -6.55 -8.31
CA PRO A 42 16.64 -5.93 -8.70
C PRO A 42 15.60 -5.90 -7.57
N LYS A 43 15.49 -6.96 -6.76
CA LYS A 43 14.55 -7.00 -5.63
C LYS A 43 15.00 -6.09 -4.49
N LEU A 44 16.31 -5.98 -4.26
CA LEU A 44 16.87 -5.06 -3.27
C LEU A 44 16.60 -3.60 -3.65
N ILE A 45 16.82 -3.26 -4.93
CA ILE A 45 16.51 -1.93 -5.48
C ILE A 45 15.00 -1.68 -5.38
N CYS A 46 14.16 -2.66 -5.74
CA CYS A 46 12.71 -2.55 -5.59
C CYS A 46 12.28 -2.28 -4.14
N PHE A 47 12.86 -2.99 -3.17
CA PHE A 47 12.63 -2.73 -1.75
C PHE A 47 13.03 -1.31 -1.36
N GLY A 48 14.21 -0.84 -1.77
CA GLY A 48 14.68 0.52 -1.50
C GLY A 48 13.78 1.60 -2.11
N VAL A 49 13.36 1.42 -3.37
CA VAL A 49 12.45 2.35 -4.06
C VAL A 49 11.07 2.36 -3.41
N PHE A 50 10.53 1.18 -3.04
CA PHE A 50 9.29 1.09 -2.27
C PHE A 50 9.39 1.79 -0.92
N LEU A 51 10.48 1.57 -0.19
CA LEU A 51 10.70 2.19 1.12
C LEU A 51 10.77 3.72 1.00
N PHE A 52 11.49 4.23 0.00
CA PHE A 52 11.52 5.65 -0.33
C PHE A 52 10.12 6.19 -0.65
N ALA A 53 9.35 5.50 -1.49
CA ALA A 53 7.98 5.88 -1.84
C ALA A 53 7.04 5.93 -0.63
N ALA A 54 7.14 4.94 0.27
CA ALA A 54 6.31 4.85 1.48
C ALA A 54 6.70 5.91 2.54
N ILE A 55 8.00 6.19 2.71
CA ILE A 55 8.46 7.23 3.64
C ILE A 55 8.06 8.61 3.13
N THR A 56 8.25 8.87 1.82
CA THR A 56 7.90 10.17 1.24
C THR A 56 6.42 10.50 1.35
N ASP A 57 5.52 9.51 1.34
CA ASP A 57 4.06 9.68 1.58
C ASP A 57 3.71 10.17 2.99
N VAL A 58 4.44 9.65 3.98
CA VAL A 58 4.24 10.14 5.35
C VAL A 58 4.76 11.56 5.48
N VAL A 59 5.89 11.85 4.84
CA VAL A 59 6.57 13.15 4.91
C VAL A 59 5.80 14.23 4.14
N ASP A 60 5.35 13.98 2.92
CA ASP A 60 4.63 14.97 2.12
C ASP A 60 3.27 15.33 2.75
N GLY A 61 2.53 14.36 3.28
CA GLY A 61 1.29 14.59 4.00
C GLY A 61 1.52 15.38 5.29
N TYR A 62 2.63 15.13 5.99
CA TYR A 62 3.03 15.94 7.14
C TYR A 62 3.38 17.38 6.74
N LEU A 63 4.17 17.57 5.68
CA LEU A 63 4.57 18.88 5.17
C LEU A 63 3.37 19.68 4.66
N ALA A 64 2.43 19.04 3.96
CA ALA A 64 1.21 19.67 3.46
C ALA A 64 0.35 20.23 4.60
N ARG A 65 0.17 19.46 5.68
CA ARG A 65 -0.61 19.88 6.86
C ARG A 65 0.12 20.91 7.72
N SER A 66 1.40 20.69 8.00
CA SER A 66 2.18 21.57 8.90
C SER A 66 2.49 22.93 8.28
N ARG A 67 2.58 23.01 6.94
CA ARG A 67 2.91 24.24 6.21
C ARG A 67 1.72 24.87 5.47
N ASN A 68 0.49 24.39 5.70
CA ASN A 68 -0.71 24.84 4.99
C ASN A 68 -0.56 24.80 3.44
N LEU A 69 0.14 23.79 2.92
CA LEU A 69 0.41 23.60 1.48
C LEU A 69 -0.59 22.63 0.82
N VAL A 70 -1.77 22.45 1.42
CA VAL A 70 -2.82 21.59 0.88
C VAL A 70 -3.42 22.25 -0.38
N THR A 71 -3.33 21.58 -1.53
CA THR A 71 -3.89 22.08 -2.80
C THR A 71 -4.92 21.11 -3.37
N ASP A 72 -5.76 21.58 -4.29
CA ASP A 72 -6.75 20.72 -4.95
C ASP A 72 -6.11 19.70 -5.91
N LEU A 73 -4.96 20.06 -6.51
CA LEU A 73 -4.16 19.12 -7.28
C LEU A 73 -3.63 17.97 -6.40
N GLY A 74 -3.09 18.27 -5.21
CA GLY A 74 -2.63 17.24 -4.27
C GLY A 74 -3.76 16.31 -3.84
N LYS A 75 -4.92 16.88 -3.48
CA LYS A 75 -6.13 16.10 -3.15
C LYS A 75 -6.59 15.15 -4.27
N LEU A 76 -6.28 15.47 -5.53
CA LEU A 76 -6.57 14.62 -6.68
C LEU A 76 -5.47 13.57 -6.90
N LEU A 77 -4.19 13.97 -6.81
CA LEU A 77 -3.05 13.11 -7.10
C LEU A 77 -2.80 12.07 -6.01
N ASP A 78 -2.92 12.42 -4.72
CA ASP A 78 -2.60 11.50 -3.62
C ASP A 78 -3.45 10.22 -3.69
N PRO A 79 -4.79 10.30 -3.87
CA PRO A 79 -5.58 9.09 -4.05
C PRO A 79 -5.17 8.30 -5.28
N ILE A 80 -4.69 8.91 -6.37
CA ILE A 80 -4.26 8.16 -7.57
C ILE A 80 -2.94 7.43 -7.27
N ALA A 81 -1.96 8.15 -6.70
CA ALA A 81 -0.66 7.62 -6.34
C ALA A 81 -0.77 6.41 -5.40
N ASP A 82 -1.64 6.47 -4.41
CA ASP A 82 -1.90 5.37 -3.48
C ASP A 82 -2.33 4.07 -4.18
N LYS A 83 -3.26 4.16 -5.15
CA LYS A 83 -3.85 2.97 -5.78
C LYS A 83 -2.89 2.41 -6.82
N LEU A 84 -2.18 3.29 -7.52
CA LEU A 84 -1.10 2.91 -8.41
C LEU A 84 -0.01 2.16 -7.65
N LEU A 85 0.48 2.68 -6.52
CA LEU A 85 1.48 2.01 -5.69
C LEU A 85 0.95 0.68 -5.12
N LEU A 86 -0.32 0.64 -4.70
CA LEU A 86 -0.96 -0.60 -4.26
C LEU A 86 -0.95 -1.68 -5.35
N PHE A 87 -1.29 -1.33 -6.59
CA PHE A 87 -1.30 -2.28 -7.71
C PHE A 87 0.11 -2.71 -8.09
N ALA A 88 1.05 -1.76 -8.16
CA ALA A 88 2.45 -2.04 -8.47
C ALA A 88 3.18 -2.86 -7.41
N THR A 89 2.59 -3.06 -6.24
CA THR A 89 3.17 -3.88 -5.18
C THR A 89 2.46 -5.22 -5.07
N ILE A 90 1.14 -5.22 -4.84
CA ILE A 90 0.38 -6.45 -4.61
C ILE A 90 0.35 -7.36 -5.84
N ILE A 91 0.23 -6.80 -7.06
CA ILE A 91 0.13 -7.62 -8.28
C ILE A 91 1.45 -8.37 -8.54
N PRO A 92 2.64 -7.73 -8.58
CA PRO A 92 3.89 -8.46 -8.76
C PRO A 92 4.14 -9.50 -7.68
N ILE A 93 3.87 -9.17 -6.40
CA ILE A 93 4.05 -10.15 -5.32
C ILE A 93 3.14 -11.37 -5.55
N TYR A 94 1.87 -11.16 -5.91
CA TYR A 94 0.95 -12.24 -6.24
C TYR A 94 1.46 -13.10 -7.42
N VAL A 95 1.85 -12.46 -8.53
CA VAL A 95 2.33 -13.19 -9.71
C VAL A 95 3.59 -13.98 -9.38
N ILE A 96 4.58 -13.35 -8.77
CA ILE A 96 5.89 -13.95 -8.49
C ILE A 96 5.81 -15.06 -7.45
N SER A 97 5.04 -14.87 -6.36
CA SER A 97 4.82 -15.92 -5.37
C SER A 97 4.11 -17.14 -5.95
N ARG A 98 3.31 -16.95 -7.02
CA ARG A 98 2.64 -18.05 -7.73
C ARG A 98 3.54 -18.72 -8.77
N THR A 99 4.26 -17.95 -9.58
CA THR A 99 5.12 -18.50 -10.65
C THR A 99 6.41 -19.13 -10.13
N ARG A 100 6.93 -18.62 -9.00
CA ARG A 100 8.16 -19.12 -8.35
C ARG A 100 7.83 -19.72 -6.98
N HIS A 101 6.75 -20.50 -6.92
CA HIS A 101 6.21 -21.04 -5.67
C HIS A 101 7.25 -21.82 -4.86
N ASP A 102 8.15 -22.55 -5.52
CA ASP A 102 9.21 -23.32 -4.84
C ASP A 102 10.21 -22.42 -4.11
N LEU A 103 10.44 -21.21 -4.64
CA LEU A 103 11.35 -20.24 -4.05
C LEU A 103 10.64 -19.29 -3.09
N TYR A 104 9.39 -18.92 -3.31
CA TYR A 104 8.68 -17.90 -2.54
C TYR A 104 7.41 -18.43 -1.88
N ASN A 105 7.54 -19.57 -1.21
CA ASN A 105 6.48 -20.17 -0.41
C ASN A 105 6.34 -19.44 0.94
N ILE A 106 5.28 -18.63 1.06
CA ILE A 106 4.92 -17.93 2.28
C ILE A 106 4.41 -18.97 3.29
N PRO A 107 5.01 -19.08 4.49
CA PRO A 107 4.60 -20.05 5.50
C PRO A 107 3.09 -20.01 5.76
N VAL A 108 2.44 -21.18 5.84
CA VAL A 108 0.98 -21.36 6.02
C VAL A 108 0.12 -20.98 4.79
N TRP A 109 0.61 -20.09 3.91
CA TRP A 109 -0.15 -19.57 2.78
C TRP A 109 0.20 -20.24 1.44
N GLY A 110 1.44 -20.72 1.26
CA GLY A 110 1.95 -21.10 -0.06
C GLY A 110 2.23 -19.84 -0.89
N SER A 111 1.51 -19.66 -1.98
CA SER A 111 1.42 -18.36 -2.67
C SER A 111 0.33 -17.48 -2.05
N ILE A 112 0.35 -16.17 -2.32
CA ILE A 112 -0.80 -15.32 -1.97
C ILE A 112 -2.06 -15.88 -2.67
N PRO A 113 -3.11 -16.26 -1.92
CA PRO A 113 -4.34 -16.72 -2.55
C PRO A 113 -4.97 -15.61 -3.38
N LEU A 114 -5.51 -15.95 -4.55
CA LEU A 114 -6.14 -14.98 -5.45
C LEU A 114 -7.23 -14.16 -4.74
N TRP A 115 -8.02 -14.80 -3.86
CA TRP A 115 -9.06 -14.12 -3.09
C TRP A 115 -8.50 -13.04 -2.15
N VAL A 116 -7.30 -13.23 -1.58
CA VAL A 116 -6.63 -12.21 -0.75
C VAL A 116 -6.20 -11.04 -1.61
N CYS A 117 -5.58 -11.31 -2.76
CA CYS A 117 -5.17 -10.27 -3.72
C CYS A 117 -6.38 -9.42 -4.17
N VAL A 118 -7.46 -10.09 -4.59
CA VAL A 118 -8.73 -9.45 -4.98
C VAL A 118 -9.34 -8.67 -3.82
N LEU A 119 -9.31 -9.20 -2.60
CA LEU A 119 -9.83 -8.50 -1.42
C LEU A 119 -9.03 -7.23 -1.13
N LEU A 120 -7.70 -7.29 -1.10
CA LEU A 120 -6.84 -6.13 -0.80
C LEU A 120 -7.01 -5.00 -1.82
N ILE A 121 -7.07 -5.34 -3.11
CA ILE A 121 -7.24 -4.39 -4.21
C ILE A 121 -8.69 -3.92 -4.33
N GLY A 122 -9.61 -4.87 -4.44
CA GLY A 122 -11.03 -4.64 -4.70
C GLY A 122 -11.69 -3.83 -3.59
N ARG A 123 -11.31 -4.06 -2.33
CA ARG A 123 -11.81 -3.26 -1.21
C ARG A 123 -11.40 -1.79 -1.34
N GLU A 124 -10.17 -1.47 -1.72
CA GLU A 124 -9.74 -0.07 -1.87
C GLU A 124 -10.49 0.66 -2.99
N LEU A 125 -10.72 -0.03 -4.10
CA LEU A 125 -11.53 0.48 -5.20
C LEU A 125 -12.99 0.67 -4.79
N ALA A 126 -13.61 -0.34 -4.17
CA ALA A 126 -14.99 -0.29 -3.71
C ALA A 126 -15.21 0.84 -2.70
N MET A 127 -14.31 1.00 -1.73
CA MET A 127 -14.38 2.06 -0.73
C MET A 127 -14.20 3.46 -1.34
N THR A 128 -13.33 3.60 -2.34
CA THR A 128 -13.14 4.87 -3.05
C THR A 128 -14.38 5.22 -3.87
N GLY A 129 -14.92 4.27 -4.64
CA GLY A 129 -16.13 4.46 -5.43
C GLY A 129 -17.35 4.77 -4.55
N PHE A 130 -17.51 4.05 -3.44
CA PHE A 130 -18.62 4.27 -2.53
C PHE A 130 -18.54 5.64 -1.83
N ARG A 131 -17.34 6.11 -1.42
CA ARG A 131 -17.19 7.47 -0.90
C ARG A 131 -17.55 8.54 -1.93
N LEU A 132 -17.20 8.30 -3.20
CA LEU A 132 -17.55 9.21 -4.28
C LEU A 132 -19.08 9.26 -4.50
N TRP A 133 -19.72 8.08 -4.53
CA TRP A 133 -21.18 7.96 -4.65
C TRP A 133 -21.92 8.63 -3.48
N ALA A 134 -21.47 8.42 -2.25
CA ALA A 134 -22.06 9.05 -1.06
C ALA A 134 -21.90 10.58 -1.08
N LYS A 135 -20.73 11.07 -1.50
CA LYS A 135 -20.46 12.51 -1.64
C LYS A 135 -21.41 13.18 -2.63
N GLN A 136 -21.75 12.51 -3.74
CA GLN A 136 -22.72 13.01 -4.72
C GLN A 136 -24.14 13.17 -4.13
N ARG A 137 -24.45 12.46 -3.04
CA ARG A 137 -25.73 12.54 -2.31
C ARG A 137 -25.68 13.43 -1.07
N GLY A 138 -24.65 14.27 -0.94
CA GLY A 138 -24.47 15.18 0.20
C GLY A 138 -23.98 14.51 1.49
N LEU A 139 -23.66 13.22 1.47
CA LEU A 139 -23.18 12.47 2.63
C LEU A 139 -21.67 12.35 2.62
N VAL A 140 -21.00 13.07 3.52
CA VAL A 140 -19.55 12.98 3.69
C VAL A 140 -19.22 11.84 4.63
N ILE A 141 -18.70 10.74 4.06
CA ILE A 141 -18.29 9.59 4.85
C ILE A 141 -16.85 9.77 5.30
N ALA A 142 -16.69 10.03 6.60
CA ALA A 142 -15.39 10.09 7.23
C ALA A 142 -14.66 8.74 7.16
N ALA A 143 -13.34 8.78 7.02
CA ALA A 143 -12.51 7.59 7.10
C ALA A 143 -12.67 6.92 8.48
N ALA A 144 -13.01 5.64 8.51
CA ALA A 144 -13.16 4.90 9.76
C ALA A 144 -11.78 4.53 10.35
N GLY A 145 -11.61 4.73 11.67
CA GLY A 145 -10.37 4.56 12.43
C GLY A 145 -9.54 3.28 12.21
N PRO A 146 -10.11 2.09 11.96
CA PRO A 146 -9.34 0.87 11.65
C PRO A 146 -8.49 0.96 10.37
N GLY A 147 -8.75 1.95 9.50
CA GLY A 147 -8.05 2.12 8.23
C GLY A 147 -6.56 2.41 8.39
N LYS A 148 -6.13 3.11 9.44
CA LYS A 148 -4.72 3.48 9.66
C LYS A 148 -3.86 2.26 10.00
N LEU A 149 -4.32 1.43 10.93
CA LEU A 149 -3.60 0.20 11.31
C LEU A 149 -3.52 -0.78 10.13
N LYS A 150 -4.60 -0.92 9.37
CA LYS A 150 -4.64 -1.73 8.14
C LYS A 150 -3.58 -1.27 7.13
N ALA A 151 -3.48 0.03 6.89
CA ALA A 151 -2.48 0.59 5.96
C ALA A 151 -1.05 0.35 6.45
N VAL A 152 -0.78 0.52 7.74
CA VAL A 152 0.54 0.23 8.33
C VAL A 152 0.91 -1.24 8.14
N LEU A 153 0.03 -2.16 8.52
CA LEU A 153 0.28 -3.61 8.37
C LEU A 153 0.48 -4.02 6.92
N GLN A 154 -0.26 -3.41 6.00
CA GLN A 154 -0.14 -3.66 4.57
C GLN A 154 1.20 -3.17 4.02
N ASN A 155 1.68 -1.99 4.44
CA ASN A 155 3.00 -1.50 4.05
C ASN A 155 4.14 -2.34 4.65
N ILE A 156 4.00 -2.79 5.90
CA ILE A 156 4.96 -3.72 6.52
C ILE A 156 4.99 -5.03 5.73
N TYR A 157 3.82 -5.58 5.40
CA TYR A 157 3.71 -6.79 4.59
C TYR A 157 4.43 -6.66 3.25
N ILE A 158 4.17 -5.58 2.49
CA ILE A 158 4.80 -5.34 1.18
C ILE A 158 6.32 -5.21 1.33
N GLY A 159 6.78 -4.37 2.26
CA GLY A 159 8.21 -4.14 2.48
C GLY A 159 8.95 -5.39 2.93
N ALA A 160 8.39 -6.11 3.91
CA ALA A 160 8.93 -7.38 4.39
C ALA A 160 9.00 -8.43 3.27
N THR A 161 8.01 -8.46 2.37
CA THR A 161 7.98 -9.41 1.25
C THR A 161 9.08 -9.12 0.23
N PHE A 162 9.28 -7.86 -0.17
CA PHE A 162 10.37 -7.52 -1.10
C PHE A 162 11.75 -7.75 -0.49
N LEU A 163 11.93 -7.42 0.79
CA LEU A 163 13.16 -7.72 1.50
C LEU A 163 13.40 -9.23 1.60
N TRP A 164 12.35 -10.00 1.87
CA TRP A 164 12.44 -11.45 1.92
C TRP A 164 12.76 -12.06 0.55
N PHE A 165 12.15 -11.60 -0.55
CA PHE A 165 12.50 -12.04 -1.90
C PHE A 165 13.97 -11.75 -2.23
N THR A 166 14.46 -10.58 -1.84
CA THR A 166 15.88 -10.23 -1.95
C THR A 166 16.76 -11.24 -1.22
N PHE A 167 16.43 -11.54 0.04
CA PHE A 167 17.19 -12.49 0.84
C PHE A 167 17.17 -13.90 0.23
N ARG A 168 16.00 -14.38 -0.21
CA ARG A 168 15.82 -15.69 -0.87
C ARG A 168 16.71 -15.82 -2.10
N ASP A 169 16.76 -14.80 -2.95
CA ASP A 169 17.62 -14.78 -4.15
C ASP A 169 19.11 -14.65 -3.81
N ALA A 170 19.45 -14.03 -2.68
CA ALA A 170 20.83 -13.84 -2.23
C ALA A 170 21.42 -15.11 -1.60
N ARG A 171 20.60 -16.08 -1.15
CA ARG A 171 21.08 -17.28 -0.44
C ARG A 171 22.11 -18.08 -1.23
N LYS A 172 21.83 -18.37 -2.50
CA LYS A 172 22.73 -19.13 -3.39
C LYS A 172 24.04 -18.38 -3.68
N PRO A 173 24.02 -17.15 -4.23
CA PRO A 173 25.25 -16.44 -4.59
C PRO A 173 26.12 -16.10 -3.38
N MET A 174 25.54 -15.98 -2.17
CA MET A 174 26.30 -15.73 -0.94
C MET A 174 26.81 -17.00 -0.25
N GLY A 175 26.50 -18.19 -0.78
CA GLY A 175 26.89 -19.47 -0.16
C GLY A 175 26.17 -19.77 1.16
N TRP A 176 24.99 -19.18 1.38
CA TRP A 176 24.21 -19.31 2.62
C TRP A 176 23.21 -20.47 2.60
N GLU A 177 23.32 -21.40 1.65
CA GLU A 177 22.37 -22.50 1.50
C GLU A 177 22.35 -23.43 2.73
N HIS A 178 23.48 -23.63 3.40
CA HIS A 178 23.61 -24.53 4.56
C HIS A 178 23.88 -23.80 5.89
N SER A 179 23.63 -22.49 5.94
CA SER A 179 23.87 -21.69 7.14
C SER A 179 22.65 -21.71 8.06
N ARG A 180 22.83 -22.18 9.30
CA ARG A 180 21.80 -22.14 10.36
C ARG A 180 21.27 -20.72 10.60
N TYR A 181 22.13 -19.71 10.48
CA TYR A 181 21.73 -18.30 10.59
C TYR A 181 20.80 -17.91 9.44
N ALA A 182 21.10 -18.34 8.22
CA ALA A 182 20.29 -18.05 7.05
C ALA A 182 18.94 -18.76 7.07
N ASP A 183 18.89 -19.98 7.61
CA ASP A 183 17.64 -20.71 7.82
C ASP A 183 16.75 -20.04 8.87
N TYR A 184 17.32 -19.68 10.03
CA TYR A 184 16.60 -18.92 11.05
C TYR A 184 16.06 -17.59 10.49
N TRP A 185 16.90 -16.85 9.76
CA TRP A 185 16.50 -15.57 9.18
C TRP A 185 15.39 -15.74 8.14
N ASN A 186 15.46 -16.81 7.33
CA ASN A 186 14.42 -17.18 6.38
C ASN A 186 13.08 -17.46 7.06
N GLU A 187 13.08 -18.24 8.13
CA GLU A 187 11.87 -18.57 8.91
C GLU A 187 11.29 -17.33 9.59
N PHE A 188 12.13 -16.51 10.21
CA PHE A 188 11.71 -15.26 10.84
C PHE A 188 11.05 -14.32 9.82
N HIS A 189 11.71 -14.05 8.68
CA HIS A 189 11.15 -13.17 7.65
C HIS A 189 9.86 -13.74 7.06
N GLY A 190 9.85 -15.03 6.73
CA GLY A 190 8.65 -15.70 6.23
C GLY A 190 7.48 -15.60 7.21
N SER A 191 7.75 -15.74 8.51
CA SER A 191 6.74 -15.59 9.57
C SER A 191 6.20 -14.16 9.66
N VAL A 192 7.08 -13.15 9.57
CA VAL A 192 6.66 -11.74 9.54
C VAL A 192 5.75 -11.47 8.34
N VAL A 193 6.12 -11.96 7.14
CA VAL A 193 5.31 -11.84 5.93
C VAL A 193 3.95 -12.53 6.12
N ALA A 194 3.93 -13.76 6.62
CA ALA A 194 2.71 -14.54 6.83
C ALA A 194 1.76 -13.88 7.85
N ILE A 195 2.29 -13.41 8.98
CA ILE A 195 1.52 -12.77 10.05
C ILE A 195 0.96 -11.43 9.56
N THR A 196 1.79 -10.61 8.93
CA THR A 196 1.35 -9.28 8.46
C THR A 196 0.32 -9.40 7.33
N LEU A 197 0.44 -10.39 6.43
CA LEU A 197 -0.59 -10.73 5.45
C LEU A 197 -1.90 -11.14 6.13
N ALA A 198 -1.84 -12.02 7.13
CA ALA A 198 -3.00 -12.49 7.87
C ALA A 198 -3.74 -11.32 8.55
N LEU A 199 -2.99 -10.48 9.27
CA LEU A 199 -3.54 -9.33 9.98
C LEU A 199 -4.11 -8.28 9.02
N ALA A 200 -3.40 -7.97 7.92
CA ALA A 200 -3.88 -7.03 6.91
C ALA A 200 -5.17 -7.55 6.24
N THR A 201 -5.24 -8.85 5.96
CA THR A 201 -6.42 -9.50 5.38
C THR A 201 -7.60 -9.45 6.37
N ALA A 202 -7.38 -9.87 7.62
CA ALA A 202 -8.41 -9.85 8.67
C ALA A 202 -8.97 -8.45 8.91
N LEU A 203 -8.09 -7.44 9.02
CA LEU A 203 -8.52 -6.04 9.16
C LEU A 203 -9.23 -5.51 7.92
N THR A 204 -8.85 -5.98 6.73
CA THR A 204 -9.53 -5.60 5.49
C THR A 204 -10.97 -6.11 5.50
N VAL A 205 -11.18 -7.40 5.83
CA VAL A 205 -12.52 -7.99 5.99
C VAL A 205 -13.30 -7.25 7.08
N TYR A 206 -12.74 -7.15 8.29
CA TYR A 206 -13.38 -6.50 9.43
C TYR A 206 -13.81 -5.08 9.11
N SER A 207 -12.89 -4.26 8.57
CA SER A 207 -13.20 -2.86 8.24
C SER A 207 -14.27 -2.74 7.17
N PHE A 208 -14.32 -3.67 6.21
CA PHE A 208 -15.32 -3.69 5.16
C PHE A 208 -16.70 -4.08 5.70
N LEU A 209 -16.78 -5.10 6.56
CA LEU A 209 -18.03 -5.53 7.20
C LEU A 209 -18.59 -4.45 8.13
N VAL A 210 -17.76 -3.84 8.98
CA VAL A 210 -18.16 -2.71 9.83
C VAL A 210 -18.71 -1.58 9.00
N TYR A 211 -18.10 -1.32 7.84
CA TYR A 211 -18.54 -0.26 6.95
C TYR A 211 -19.90 -0.54 6.31
N ILE A 212 -20.09 -1.74 5.75
CA ILE A 212 -21.39 -2.18 5.21
C ILE A 212 -22.46 -2.09 6.30
N TYR A 213 -22.16 -2.55 7.51
CA TYR A 213 -23.09 -2.50 8.63
C TYR A 213 -23.46 -1.06 9.01
N ARG A 214 -22.46 -0.18 9.13
CA ARG A 214 -22.66 1.22 9.52
C ARG A 214 -23.49 2.01 8.50
N TYR A 215 -23.27 1.75 7.22
CA TYR A 215 -23.94 2.48 6.14
C TYR A 215 -25.09 1.68 5.50
N ARG A 216 -25.53 0.58 6.11
CA ARG A 216 -26.63 -0.27 5.62
C ARG A 216 -27.93 0.51 5.34
N ALA A 217 -28.18 1.58 6.09
CA ALA A 217 -29.36 2.41 5.92
C ALA A 217 -29.35 3.16 4.58
N LEU A 218 -28.17 3.54 4.06
CA LEU A 218 -28.04 4.21 2.76
C LEU A 218 -28.40 3.30 1.59
N PHE A 219 -28.28 1.98 1.76
CA PHE A 219 -28.66 1.00 0.76
C PHE A 219 -30.16 0.67 0.80
N ARG A 220 -30.89 1.12 1.82
CA ARG A 220 -32.32 0.79 2.02
C ARG A 220 -33.31 1.83 1.49
N GLY A 221 -32.83 2.91 0.85
CA GLY A 221 -33.69 3.85 0.12
C GLY A 221 -34.83 4.44 0.98
N GLN A 222 -34.47 5.29 1.95
CA GLN A 222 -35.35 6.35 2.44
C GLN A 222 -34.64 7.68 2.23
#